data_AF-A0A968SQM8-F1
#
_entry.id   AF-A0A968SQM8-F1
#
_cell.length_a   1.000
_cell.length_b   1.000
_cell.length_c   1.000
_cell.angle_alpha   90.00
_cell.angle_beta   90.00
_cell.angle_gamma   90.00
#
_symmetry.space_group_name_H-M   'P 1'
#
loop_
_entity.id
_entity.type
_entity.pdbx_description
1 polymer ?
#
loop_
_entity_poly.entity_id
_entity_poly.type
_entity_poly.pdbx_seq_one_letter_code
_entity_poly.pdbx_strand_id
1 'polypeptide(L)'
;MSTKATIAHGPTFHFYHEVFDDDHVYLELAQVQFEASSGHVMVPIPVHVWEVIRHYSGIDLSLAEKTDEELLAEVVRAVDERIADYAAAEGQARALVTLSGILVYGSAETSRDEQIEAGMRYYLGKRDHQRRVIAAVDELRRGNGSPVPISPTGSVMRMLPVTLPARAEPIWLTSAFRAAGVLPQGEVIGSDAPTTAPQALLLKTLSNGADSHEVEWYRFLMKRGIALPMLPTCYLAIADPTSGESALLLDDLSTTHALPVSRADLLALNGVPAQADLEQMLVALAQFHAAFWEHPDLGSCPEQFAVRPWYRDEAHFARHVERRQREWAAFVAADHDWLPPAIRAVYAHALADLPHLWQRGLGERVSTMRAMTITHGDCYLTQWLCSCAAGAVSVYLVDFDAVSANYAAYDLVYMLATFWTWAQRRDAGHELAALKLYHDALEAAGVKEYRWEQLCDDYTLMLWLMIFDPVHDAVAGSAASYWQPKMMCLVPAYLEWTAAYATPSANQPVAGILRNAERRVMLQTVNFCARWPSTYPTAPA
;
A
#
# COMPACT_ATOMS: atom_id res chain seq x y z
N MET A 1 9.02 3.25 -20.38
CA MET A 1 10.29 3.99 -20.46
C MET A 1 10.87 4.06 -19.05
N SER A 2 12.17 3.84 -18.90
CA SER A 2 12.83 3.80 -17.59
C SER A 2 12.89 5.20 -16.98
N THR A 3 12.48 5.37 -15.72
CA THR A 3 12.67 6.60 -14.93
C THR A 3 14.12 6.75 -14.44
N LYS A 4 14.96 5.76 -14.73
CA LYS A 4 16.37 5.72 -14.39
C LYS A 4 17.21 6.47 -15.43
N ALA A 5 17.85 7.55 -15.03
CA ALA A 5 18.94 8.17 -15.78
C ALA A 5 20.26 7.45 -15.45
N THR A 6 20.66 6.53 -16.32
CA THR A 6 21.83 5.67 -16.12
C THR A 6 23.13 6.47 -16.03
N ILE A 7 23.87 6.29 -14.93
CA ILE A 7 25.23 6.78 -14.74
C ILE A 7 26.24 5.73 -15.21
N ALA A 8 26.06 4.48 -14.76
CA ALA A 8 26.86 3.33 -15.18
C ALA A 8 26.03 2.04 -15.11
N HIS A 9 26.30 1.05 -15.95
CA HIS A 9 25.61 -0.24 -15.89
C HIS A 9 26.51 -1.39 -16.31
N GLY A 10 26.15 -2.60 -15.87
CA GLY A 10 26.80 -3.85 -16.25
C GLY A 10 25.82 -5.02 -16.15
N PRO A 11 26.27 -6.26 -16.45
CA PRO A 11 25.40 -7.44 -16.45
C PRO A 11 24.74 -7.74 -15.09
N THR A 12 25.37 -7.29 -14.00
CA THR A 12 24.97 -7.56 -12.63
C THR A 12 24.73 -6.30 -11.80
N PHE A 13 24.77 -5.10 -12.40
CA PHE A 13 24.51 -3.86 -11.67
C PHE A 13 23.97 -2.72 -12.55
N HIS A 14 23.26 -1.78 -11.93
CA HIS A 14 22.81 -0.53 -12.55
C HIS A 14 22.95 0.62 -11.56
N PHE A 15 23.79 1.61 -11.88
CA PHE A 15 23.99 2.84 -11.12
C PHE A 15 23.32 4.01 -11.85
N TYR A 16 22.38 4.71 -11.21
CA TYR A 16 21.50 5.68 -11.87
C TYR A 16 20.93 6.74 -10.92
N HIS A 17 20.35 7.79 -11.49
CA HIS A 17 19.43 8.70 -10.81
C HIS A 17 17.98 8.36 -11.14
N GLU A 18 17.07 8.57 -10.18
CA GLU A 18 15.64 8.63 -10.49
C GLU A 18 15.28 10.04 -10.93
N VAL A 19 14.47 10.15 -11.98
CA VAL A 19 13.98 11.45 -12.44
C VAL A 19 13.14 12.09 -11.30
N PHE A 20 13.48 13.33 -10.95
CA PHE A 20 12.94 14.11 -9.82
C PHE A 20 13.47 13.77 -8.42
N ASP A 21 14.49 12.93 -8.31
CA ASP A 21 15.25 12.75 -7.07
C ASP A 21 16.67 13.33 -7.23
N ASP A 22 16.86 14.53 -6.69
CA ASP A 22 18.14 15.24 -6.72
C ASP A 22 19.05 14.89 -5.54
N ASP A 23 18.52 14.22 -4.51
CA ASP A 23 19.22 13.99 -3.24
C ASP A 23 19.94 12.62 -3.23
N HIS A 24 19.57 11.70 -4.13
CA HIS A 24 20.06 10.33 -4.10
C HIS A 24 20.64 9.83 -5.43
N VAL A 25 21.55 8.87 -5.29
CA VAL A 25 21.98 7.96 -6.37
C VAL A 25 21.63 6.54 -5.98
N TYR A 26 21.22 5.77 -6.98
CA TYR A 26 20.71 4.42 -6.78
C TYR A 26 21.68 3.41 -7.39
N LEU A 27 22.03 2.39 -6.61
CA LEU A 27 22.81 1.24 -7.07
C LEU A 27 21.97 -0.03 -6.94
N GLU A 28 21.54 -0.57 -8.07
CA GLU A 28 20.93 -1.89 -8.16
C GLU A 28 22.03 -2.94 -8.37
N LEU A 29 22.00 -4.01 -7.58
CA LEU A 29 22.92 -5.14 -7.67
C LEU A 29 22.12 -6.44 -7.81
N ALA A 30 22.41 -7.22 -8.85
CA ALA A 30 21.79 -8.52 -9.05
C ALA A 30 22.60 -9.61 -8.35
N GLN A 31 21.91 -10.54 -7.67
CA GLN A 31 22.51 -11.74 -7.07
C GLN A 31 23.55 -11.46 -5.97
N VAL A 32 23.41 -10.34 -5.27
CA VAL A 32 24.28 -9.95 -4.15
C VAL A 32 23.52 -10.16 -2.84
N GLN A 33 24.16 -10.82 -1.87
CA GLN A 33 23.65 -10.96 -0.50
C GLN A 33 23.58 -9.57 0.14
N PHE A 34 22.64 -9.27 1.03
CA PHE A 34 22.67 -8.04 1.83
C PHE A 34 22.25 -8.35 3.26
N GLU A 35 22.68 -7.52 4.20
CA GLU A 35 22.25 -7.55 5.59
C GLU A 35 21.43 -6.28 5.87
N ALA A 36 20.25 -6.41 6.47
CA ALA A 36 19.42 -5.28 6.85
C ALA A 36 19.00 -5.42 8.31
N SER A 37 19.07 -4.33 9.05
CA SER A 37 18.62 -4.21 10.44
C SER A 37 17.89 -2.88 10.64
N SER A 38 17.30 -2.68 11.82
CA SER A 38 16.54 -1.47 12.16
C SER A 38 17.35 -0.16 12.12
N GLY A 39 18.68 -0.22 12.15
CA GLY A 39 19.55 0.96 12.16
C GLY A 39 20.57 1.03 11.02
N HIS A 40 20.71 -0.02 10.21
CA HIS A 40 21.61 -0.02 9.06
C HIS A 40 21.26 -1.10 8.04
N VAL A 41 21.57 -0.81 6.77
CA VAL A 41 21.60 -1.78 5.68
C VAL A 41 23.04 -1.88 5.21
N MET A 42 23.57 -3.10 5.14
CA MET A 42 24.89 -3.40 4.59
C MET A 42 24.72 -4.21 3.31
N VAL A 43 25.11 -3.60 2.18
CA VAL A 43 25.15 -4.27 0.88
C VAL A 43 26.62 -4.45 0.47
N PRO A 44 27.14 -5.69 0.41
CA PRO A 44 28.49 -5.97 -0.10
C PRO A 44 28.56 -5.66 -1.59
N ILE A 45 29.16 -4.53 -1.95
CA ILE A 45 29.39 -4.16 -3.34
C ILE A 45 30.57 -4.98 -3.89
N PRO A 46 30.40 -5.79 -4.95
CA PRO A 46 31.51 -6.52 -5.53
C PRO A 46 32.65 -5.58 -5.95
N VAL A 47 33.90 -5.92 -5.61
CA VAL A 47 35.06 -5.01 -5.79
C VAL A 47 35.19 -4.50 -7.23
N HIS A 48 34.92 -5.34 -8.23
CA HIS A 48 34.95 -4.93 -9.63
C HIS A 48 33.84 -3.95 -9.99
N VAL A 49 32.65 -4.02 -9.36
CA VAL A 49 31.58 -3.03 -9.52
C VAL A 49 31.97 -1.72 -8.84
N TRP A 50 32.52 -1.77 -7.63
CA TRP A 50 33.02 -0.59 -6.91
C TRP A 50 34.07 0.18 -7.73
N GLU A 51 35.06 -0.52 -8.27
CA GLU A 51 36.10 0.10 -9.11
C GLU A 51 35.55 0.71 -10.40
N VAL A 52 34.36 0.30 -10.88
CA VAL A 52 33.70 0.96 -12.01
C VAL A 52 32.96 2.22 -11.54
N ILE A 53 32.07 2.09 -10.55
CA ILE A 53 31.17 3.17 -10.16
C ILE A 53 31.90 4.35 -9.51
N ARG A 54 33.01 4.12 -8.79
CA ARG A 54 33.75 5.18 -8.08
C ARG A 54 34.41 6.22 -8.99
N HIS A 55 34.48 5.96 -10.29
CA HIS A 55 35.03 6.89 -11.28
C HIS A 55 33.99 7.86 -11.87
N TYR A 56 32.71 7.66 -11.54
CA TYR A 56 31.62 8.52 -12.00
C TYR A 56 31.23 9.52 -10.90
N SER A 57 30.92 10.76 -11.30
CA SER A 57 30.33 11.73 -10.36
C SER A 57 28.91 11.30 -10.04
N GLY A 58 28.56 11.24 -8.75
CA GLY A 58 27.22 10.91 -8.31
C GLY A 58 26.22 12.06 -8.43
N ILE A 59 26.66 13.27 -8.78
CA ILE A 59 25.78 14.43 -8.99
C ILE A 59 26.54 15.49 -9.80
N ASP A 60 25.83 16.29 -10.60
CA ASP A 60 26.38 17.49 -11.23
C ASP A 60 26.43 18.64 -10.22
N LEU A 61 27.63 19.18 -9.98
CA LEU A 61 27.89 20.28 -9.04
C LEU A 61 28.37 21.55 -9.74
N SER A 62 28.20 21.64 -11.07
CA SER A 62 28.72 22.73 -11.89
C SER A 62 28.13 24.11 -11.58
N LEU A 63 26.98 24.20 -10.90
CA LEU A 63 26.35 25.47 -10.52
C LEU A 63 26.91 26.04 -9.21
N ALA A 64 27.49 25.19 -8.35
CA ALA A 64 27.94 25.58 -7.00
C ALA A 64 28.92 26.77 -7.00
N GLU A 65 29.76 26.83 -8.03
CA GLU A 65 30.81 27.84 -8.20
C GLU A 65 30.35 29.08 -8.98
N LYS A 66 29.18 29.03 -9.65
CA LYS A 66 28.68 30.15 -10.47
C LYS A 66 28.26 31.35 -9.63
N THR A 67 28.60 32.55 -10.08
CA THR A 67 28.12 33.81 -9.47
C THR A 67 26.68 34.12 -9.86
N ASP A 68 26.05 35.08 -9.16
CA ASP A 68 24.69 35.53 -9.48
C ASP A 68 24.64 36.15 -10.87
N GLU A 69 25.69 36.87 -11.27
CA GLU A 69 25.81 37.48 -12.59
C GLU A 69 25.93 36.44 -13.70
N GLU A 70 26.68 35.35 -13.46
CA GLU A 70 26.83 34.25 -14.42
C GLU A 70 25.52 33.47 -14.59
N LEU A 71 24.82 33.17 -13.49
CA LEU A 71 23.50 32.53 -13.54
C LEU A 71 22.48 33.43 -14.24
N LEU A 72 22.49 34.74 -13.93
CA LEU A 72 21.60 35.70 -14.58
C LEU A 72 21.86 35.78 -16.08
N ALA A 73 23.12 35.81 -16.51
CA ALA A 73 23.46 35.82 -17.92
C ALA A 73 22.96 34.54 -18.64
N GLU A 74 23.06 33.37 -17.99
CA GLU A 74 22.57 32.11 -18.54
C GLU A 74 21.04 32.05 -18.61
N VAL A 75 20.34 32.47 -17.56
CA VAL A 75 18.87 32.55 -17.50
C VAL A 75 18.35 33.53 -18.54
N VAL A 76 18.93 34.73 -18.63
CA VAL A 76 18.54 35.74 -19.60
C VAL A 76 18.69 35.21 -21.02
N ARG A 77 19.83 34.59 -21.33
CA ARG A 77 20.07 33.99 -22.66
C ARG A 77 19.05 32.89 -22.97
N ALA A 78 18.78 31.99 -22.03
CA ALA A 78 17.83 30.90 -22.23
C ALA A 78 16.38 31.38 -22.39
N VAL A 79 15.97 32.41 -21.64
CA VAL A 79 14.64 33.04 -21.80
C VAL A 79 14.54 33.77 -23.13
N ASP A 80 15.58 34.49 -23.55
CA ASP A 80 15.61 35.20 -24.84
C ASP A 80 15.55 34.24 -26.03
N GLU A 81 16.32 33.15 -25.99
CA GLU A 81 16.26 32.06 -26.97
C GLU A 81 14.85 31.44 -27.02
N ARG A 82 14.25 31.14 -25.86
CA ARG A 82 12.89 30.58 -25.77
C ARG A 82 11.81 31.51 -26.33
N ILE A 83 11.88 32.81 -26.05
CA ILE A 83 10.93 33.80 -26.57
C ILE A 83 11.06 33.93 -28.08
N ALA A 84 12.30 33.92 -28.61
CA ALA A 84 12.54 33.94 -30.05
C ALA A 84 11.97 32.69 -30.74
N ASP A 85 12.18 31.50 -30.17
CA ASP A 85 11.65 30.24 -30.68
C ASP A 85 10.12 30.20 -30.63
N TYR A 86 9.51 30.73 -29.55
CA TYR A 86 8.05 30.80 -29.41
C TYR A 86 7.43 31.75 -30.44
N ALA A 87 8.09 32.88 -30.72
CA ALA A 87 7.64 33.84 -31.74
C ALA A 87 7.77 33.29 -33.17
N ALA A 88 8.72 32.39 -33.43
CA ALA A 88 8.95 31.77 -34.73
C ALA A 88 8.11 30.49 -34.99
N ALA A 89 7.46 29.94 -33.96
CA ALA A 89 6.75 28.66 -34.05
C ALA A 89 5.24 28.79 -34.39
N GLU A 90 4.75 27.93 -35.30
CA GLU A 90 3.32 27.82 -35.65
C GLU A 90 2.74 26.43 -35.31
N GLY A 91 1.44 26.36 -35.01
CA GLY A 91 0.72 25.10 -34.79
C GLY A 91 1.28 24.24 -33.64
N GLN A 92 1.53 22.96 -33.90
CA GLN A 92 2.01 22.00 -32.89
C GLN A 92 3.42 22.32 -32.36
N ALA A 93 4.27 23.02 -33.13
CA ALA A 93 5.60 23.43 -32.68
C ALA A 93 5.51 24.49 -31.56
N ARG A 94 4.50 25.36 -31.62
CA ARG A 94 4.26 26.37 -30.58
C ARG A 94 3.85 25.72 -29.25
N ALA A 95 3.04 24.67 -29.29
CA ALA A 95 2.68 23.89 -28.11
C ALA A 95 3.91 23.22 -27.45
N LEU A 96 4.85 22.71 -28.25
CA LEU A 96 6.11 22.12 -27.76
C LEU A 96 7.03 23.16 -27.10
N VAL A 97 7.16 24.35 -27.69
CA VAL A 97 7.95 25.45 -27.09
C VAL A 97 7.29 26.00 -25.82
N THR A 98 5.95 25.95 -25.73
CA THR A 98 5.21 26.32 -24.52
C THR A 98 5.52 25.37 -23.35
N LEU A 99 5.73 24.09 -23.64
CA LEU A 99 6.04 23.04 -22.66
C LEU A 99 7.53 23.01 -22.28
N SER A 100 8.42 23.33 -23.22
CA SER A 100 9.87 23.36 -22.96
C SER A 100 10.23 24.45 -21.94
N GLY A 101 10.87 24.06 -20.84
CA GLY A 101 11.31 25.00 -19.79
C GLY A 101 10.21 25.55 -18.88
N ILE A 102 8.97 25.05 -18.96
CA ILE A 102 7.85 25.53 -18.13
C ILE A 102 8.11 25.37 -16.62
N LEU A 103 8.81 24.29 -16.24
CA LEU A 103 9.21 24.01 -14.86
C LEU A 103 10.27 24.98 -14.32
N VAL A 104 11.09 25.57 -15.20
CA VAL A 104 12.24 26.41 -14.82
C VAL A 104 11.90 27.90 -14.95
N TYR A 105 11.24 28.29 -16.03
CA TYR A 105 10.99 29.70 -16.37
C TYR A 105 9.49 30.06 -16.37
N GLY A 106 8.58 29.13 -16.05
CA GLY A 106 7.13 29.37 -16.11
C GLY A 106 6.55 29.34 -17.53
N SER A 107 5.30 29.77 -17.68
CA SER A 107 4.61 29.79 -18.98
C SER A 107 5.35 30.68 -19.98
N ALA A 108 5.46 30.25 -21.25
CA ALA A 108 6.02 31.09 -22.30
C ALA A 108 5.18 32.35 -22.60
N GLU A 109 3.96 32.42 -22.06
CA GLU A 109 3.02 33.54 -22.23
C GLU A 109 3.17 34.63 -21.16
N THR A 110 3.93 34.39 -20.08
CA THR A 110 4.22 35.42 -19.07
C THR A 110 5.30 36.38 -19.56
N SER A 111 5.42 37.54 -18.93
CA SER A 111 6.39 38.55 -19.35
C SER A 111 7.83 38.02 -19.24
N ARG A 112 8.72 38.54 -20.09
CA ARG A 112 10.15 38.20 -20.09
C ARG A 112 10.77 38.34 -18.70
N ASP A 113 10.42 39.41 -17.98
CA ASP A 113 10.95 39.69 -16.65
C ASP A 113 10.46 38.66 -15.61
N GLU A 114 9.19 38.25 -15.68
CA GLU A 114 8.66 37.17 -14.83
C GLU A 114 9.32 35.81 -15.12
N GLN A 115 9.64 35.52 -16.38
CA GLN A 115 10.34 34.30 -16.77
C GLN A 115 11.80 34.29 -16.28
N ILE A 116 12.48 35.44 -16.36
CA ILE A 116 13.84 35.61 -15.81
C ILE A 116 13.81 35.47 -14.28
N GLU A 117 12.83 36.07 -13.60
CA GLU A 117 12.69 35.95 -12.15
C GLU A 117 12.46 34.50 -11.73
N ALA A 118 11.58 33.76 -12.43
CA ALA A 118 11.33 32.34 -12.19
C ALA A 118 12.60 31.50 -12.42
N GLY A 119 13.30 31.72 -13.54
CA GLY A 119 14.56 31.05 -13.84
C GLY A 119 15.63 31.31 -12.79
N MET A 120 15.81 32.57 -12.38
CA MET A 120 16.74 32.91 -11.32
C MET A 120 16.39 32.22 -10.00
N ARG A 121 15.11 32.20 -9.62
CA ARG A 121 14.66 31.50 -8.42
C ARG A 121 15.00 30.01 -8.46
N TYR A 122 14.80 29.36 -9.60
CA TYR A 122 15.12 27.95 -9.82
C TYR A 122 16.64 27.68 -9.71
N TYR A 123 17.47 28.43 -10.46
CA TYR A 123 18.92 28.18 -10.50
C TYR A 123 19.63 28.59 -9.21
N LEU A 124 19.17 29.63 -8.52
CA LEU A 124 19.65 29.97 -7.18
C LEU A 124 19.35 28.84 -6.19
N GLY A 125 18.12 28.29 -6.22
CA GLY A 125 17.73 27.15 -5.39
C GLY A 125 18.58 25.90 -5.66
N LYS A 126 18.83 25.57 -6.93
CA LYS A 126 19.70 24.46 -7.35
C LYS A 126 21.15 24.67 -6.90
N ARG A 127 21.72 25.87 -7.08
CA ARG A 127 23.07 26.20 -6.62
C ARG A 127 23.19 26.07 -5.11
N ASP A 128 22.23 26.58 -4.36
CA ASP A 128 22.22 26.48 -2.91
C ASP A 128 22.15 25.03 -2.43
N HIS A 129 21.37 24.19 -3.13
CA HIS A 129 21.36 22.75 -2.91
C HIS A 129 22.74 22.11 -3.18
N GLN A 130 23.37 22.39 -4.33
CA GLN A 130 24.70 21.86 -4.64
C GLN A 130 25.77 22.30 -3.63
N ARG A 131 25.70 23.55 -3.13
CA ARG A 131 26.57 24.04 -2.07
C ARG A 131 26.36 23.30 -0.74
N ARG A 132 25.11 22.94 -0.40
CA ARG A 132 24.82 22.09 0.77
C ARG A 132 25.41 20.69 0.62
N VAL A 133 25.32 20.10 -0.56
CA VAL A 133 25.93 18.80 -0.86
C VAL A 133 27.45 18.85 -0.69
N ILE A 134 28.13 19.87 -1.24
CA ILE A 134 29.57 20.07 -1.06
C ILE A 134 29.94 20.20 0.43
N ALA A 135 29.20 21.02 1.18
CA ALA A 135 29.44 21.21 2.60
C ALA A 135 29.30 19.90 3.40
N ALA A 136 28.28 19.09 3.10
CA ALA A 136 28.06 17.78 3.73
C ALA A 136 29.19 16.79 3.39
N VAL A 137 29.66 16.77 2.14
CA VAL A 137 30.81 15.96 1.72
C VAL A 137 32.08 16.36 2.48
N ASP A 138 32.33 17.66 2.65
CA ASP A 138 33.50 18.16 3.38
C ASP A 138 33.42 17.92 4.89
N GLU A 139 32.23 17.88 5.46
CA GLU A 139 32.00 17.45 6.86
C GLU A 139 32.32 15.97 7.05
N LEU A 140 31.82 15.10 6.17
CA LEU A 140 32.11 13.66 6.21
C LEU A 140 33.61 13.36 6.03
N ARG A 141 34.29 14.10 5.15
CA ARG A 141 35.75 13.99 4.95
C ARG A 141 36.54 14.38 6.20
N ARG A 142 36.08 15.39 6.95
CA ARG A 142 36.71 15.83 8.20
C ARG A 142 36.47 14.85 9.36
N GLY A 143 35.34 14.15 9.38
CA GLY A 143 34.98 13.17 10.41
C GLY A 143 35.76 11.83 10.35
N ASN A 144 36.27 11.43 9.20
CA ASN A 144 36.92 10.12 9.00
C ASN A 144 38.43 10.06 9.33
N GLY A 145 38.94 10.99 10.15
CA GLY A 145 40.36 11.08 10.51
C GLY A 145 40.82 10.20 11.69
N SER A 146 40.57 8.87 11.69
CA SER A 146 41.36 7.84 12.42
C SER A 146 40.75 6.43 12.24
N PRO A 147 41.53 5.37 11.98
CA PRO A 147 41.01 4.01 11.87
C PRO A 147 40.84 3.39 13.28
N VAL A 148 39.61 3.04 13.65
CA VAL A 148 39.30 2.31 14.89
C VAL A 148 39.32 0.79 14.59
N PRO A 149 39.90 -0.05 15.47
CA PRO A 149 39.97 -1.50 15.25
C PRO A 149 38.61 -2.15 15.44
N ILE A 150 38.30 -3.08 14.52
CA ILE A 150 37.10 -3.91 14.54
C ILE A 150 37.27 -4.97 15.63
N SER A 151 36.34 -5.01 16.60
CA SER A 151 36.10 -6.18 17.45
C SER A 151 34.62 -6.56 17.32
N PRO A 152 34.27 -7.85 17.16
CA PRO A 152 32.96 -8.28 16.70
C PRO A 152 32.03 -8.63 17.85
N THR A 153 30.95 -7.89 18.04
CA THR A 153 29.77 -8.36 18.77
C THR A 153 28.53 -7.59 18.32
N GLY A 154 27.55 -8.29 17.75
CA GLY A 154 26.20 -7.79 17.48
C GLY A 154 25.44 -8.74 16.56
N SER A 155 24.41 -9.41 17.09
CA SER A 155 23.69 -10.54 16.48
C SER A 155 22.78 -10.20 15.31
N VAL A 156 22.55 -11.23 14.49
CA VAL A 156 21.98 -11.31 13.14
C VAL A 156 20.47 -11.59 13.15
N MET A 157 19.70 -10.95 12.26
CA MET A 157 18.39 -11.42 11.77
C MET A 157 18.63 -12.55 10.77
N ARG A 158 18.23 -13.78 11.12
CA ARG A 158 18.44 -14.98 10.32
C ARG A 158 17.13 -15.37 9.65
N MET A 159 17.04 -15.24 8.33
CA MET A 159 16.25 -16.20 7.55
C MET A 159 17.13 -17.41 7.29
N LEU A 160 16.96 -18.44 8.10
CA LEU A 160 17.54 -19.74 7.78
C LEU A 160 16.49 -20.54 7.01
N PRO A 161 16.78 -21.01 5.79
CA PRO A 161 16.16 -22.23 5.33
C PRO A 161 16.61 -23.31 6.32
N VAL A 162 15.71 -23.70 7.21
CA VAL A 162 15.92 -24.92 7.96
C VAL A 162 15.73 -26.05 6.97
N THR A 163 16.82 -26.63 6.50
CA THR A 163 16.77 -27.96 5.89
C THR A 163 16.41 -28.91 7.02
N LEU A 164 15.16 -29.36 7.06
CA LEU A 164 14.74 -30.36 8.03
C LEU A 164 15.48 -31.67 7.71
N PRO A 165 16.22 -32.25 8.68
CA PRO A 165 16.64 -33.63 8.56
C PRO A 165 15.40 -34.52 8.44
N ALA A 166 15.53 -35.72 7.86
CA ALA A 166 14.42 -36.66 7.70
C ALA A 166 13.66 -36.98 9.00
N ARG A 167 14.24 -36.65 10.17
CA ARG A 167 13.59 -36.54 11.47
C ARG A 167 14.11 -35.31 12.21
N ALA A 168 13.20 -34.50 12.75
CA ALA A 168 13.52 -33.33 13.56
C ALA A 168 13.94 -33.75 14.98
N GLU A 169 15.14 -34.32 15.09
CA GLU A 169 15.67 -34.86 16.36
C GLU A 169 15.67 -33.79 17.48
N PRO A 170 15.47 -34.18 18.76
CA PRO A 170 15.26 -33.23 19.85
C PRO A 170 16.42 -32.24 20.04
N ILE A 171 17.65 -32.66 19.76
CA ILE A 171 18.85 -31.82 19.79
C ILE A 171 18.82 -30.72 18.73
N TRP A 172 18.34 -31.05 17.53
CA TRP A 172 18.24 -30.11 16.42
C TRP A 172 17.14 -29.07 16.70
N LEU A 173 15.96 -29.51 17.16
CA LEU A 173 14.86 -28.61 17.58
C LEU A 173 15.26 -27.72 18.75
N THR A 174 15.96 -28.26 19.75
CA THR A 174 16.49 -27.46 20.88
C THR A 174 17.44 -26.38 20.37
N SER A 175 18.28 -26.71 19.41
CA SER A 175 19.24 -25.77 18.82
C SER A 175 18.56 -24.73 17.94
N ALA A 176 17.54 -25.10 17.17
CA ALA A 176 16.72 -24.21 16.36
C ALA A 176 15.92 -23.23 17.24
N PHE A 177 15.26 -23.73 18.29
CA PHE A 177 14.51 -22.90 19.25
C PHE A 177 15.42 -22.02 20.11
N ARG A 178 16.64 -22.46 20.44
CA ARG A 178 17.64 -21.59 21.06
C ARG A 178 18.12 -20.49 20.12
N ALA A 179 18.42 -20.84 18.87
CA ALA A 179 18.88 -19.87 17.87
C ALA A 179 17.79 -18.83 17.52
N ALA A 180 16.52 -19.22 17.64
CA ALA A 180 15.37 -18.35 17.46
C ALA A 180 14.95 -17.61 18.75
N GLY A 181 15.64 -17.79 19.88
CA GLY A 181 15.33 -17.13 21.16
C GLY A 181 14.11 -17.70 21.91
N VAL A 182 13.39 -18.66 21.34
CA VAL A 182 12.12 -19.21 21.85
C VAL A 182 12.31 -20.15 23.05
N LEU A 183 13.44 -20.85 23.15
CA LEU A 183 13.75 -21.76 24.27
C LEU A 183 15.08 -21.36 24.93
N PRO A 184 15.11 -20.29 25.75
CA PRO A 184 16.34 -19.80 26.38
C PRO A 184 16.90 -20.78 27.42
N GLN A 185 16.04 -21.61 28.03
CA GLN A 185 16.42 -22.70 28.94
C GLN A 185 15.57 -23.95 28.69
N GLY A 186 16.13 -25.13 29.02
CA GLY A 186 15.51 -26.43 28.74
C GLY A 186 16.05 -27.10 27.47
N GLU A 187 15.53 -28.30 27.20
CA GLU A 187 15.82 -29.08 25.99
C GLU A 187 14.55 -29.82 25.55
N VAL A 188 14.38 -29.96 24.24
CA VAL A 188 13.39 -30.89 23.67
C VAL A 188 13.89 -32.29 24.02
N ILE A 189 13.08 -33.06 24.75
CA ILE A 189 13.44 -34.40 25.27
C ILE A 189 12.85 -35.56 24.44
N GLY A 190 12.11 -35.25 23.37
CA GLY A 190 11.54 -36.24 22.44
C GLY A 190 10.96 -35.60 21.19
N SER A 191 11.07 -36.29 20.06
CA SER A 191 10.53 -35.86 18.76
C SER A 191 9.94 -37.07 18.03
N ASP A 192 8.99 -37.74 18.67
CA ASP A 192 8.15 -38.71 17.98
C ASP A 192 7.12 -37.95 17.15
N ALA A 193 7.60 -37.23 16.13
CA ALA A 193 6.73 -36.68 15.11
C ALA A 193 6.11 -37.88 14.40
N PRO A 194 4.78 -38.09 14.50
CA PRO A 194 4.14 -39.18 13.78
C PRO A 194 4.41 -38.99 12.28
N THR A 195 4.31 -40.05 11.47
CA THR A 195 4.42 -39.94 10.02
C THR A 195 3.38 -38.99 9.40
N THR A 196 2.38 -38.59 10.19
CA THR A 196 1.35 -37.61 9.86
C THR A 196 1.74 -36.17 10.20
N ALA A 197 2.92 -35.91 10.78
CA ALA A 197 3.38 -34.57 11.11
C ALA A 197 3.77 -33.78 9.85
N PRO A 198 3.54 -32.45 9.81
CA PRO A 198 3.89 -31.61 8.68
C PRO A 198 5.41 -31.63 8.42
N GLN A 199 5.79 -31.71 7.15
CA GLN A 199 7.20 -31.75 6.73
C GLN A 199 7.86 -30.37 6.63
N ALA A 200 7.07 -29.29 6.67
CA ALA A 200 7.53 -27.92 6.67
C ALA A 200 6.54 -27.05 7.45
N LEU A 201 7.05 -25.98 8.05
CA LEU A 201 6.27 -25.02 8.86
C LEU A 201 6.78 -23.62 8.58
N LEU A 202 5.88 -22.64 8.65
CA LEU A 202 6.20 -21.23 8.54
C LEU A 202 6.29 -20.60 9.93
N LEU A 203 7.40 -19.92 10.22
CA LEU A 203 7.58 -19.14 11.44
C LEU A 203 7.49 -17.66 11.12
N LYS A 204 6.42 -16.98 11.54
CA LYS A 204 6.29 -15.51 11.49
C LYS A 204 6.77 -14.95 12.84
N THR A 205 7.77 -14.07 12.82
CA THR A 205 8.30 -13.41 14.02
C THR A 205 8.13 -11.90 13.92
N LEU A 206 7.75 -11.26 15.03
CA LEU A 206 7.66 -9.80 15.15
C LEU A 206 8.55 -9.33 16.29
N SER A 207 9.17 -8.16 16.12
CA SER A 207 10.05 -7.53 17.12
C SER A 207 9.61 -6.08 17.33
N ASN A 208 9.84 -5.55 18.55
CA ASN A 208 9.53 -4.16 18.98
C ASN A 208 8.08 -3.85 19.39
N GLY A 209 7.33 -4.84 19.89
CA GLY A 209 6.00 -4.58 20.50
C GLY A 209 4.93 -4.08 19.52
N ALA A 210 5.22 -4.06 18.22
CA ALA A 210 4.22 -3.90 17.18
C ALA A 210 3.50 -5.26 17.02
N ASP A 211 2.21 -5.23 17.35
CA ASP A 211 1.19 -6.22 17.06
C ASP A 211 1.36 -7.62 17.68
N SER A 212 1.01 -7.71 18.97
CA SER A 212 0.46 -8.95 19.55
C SER A 212 -0.92 -9.31 18.97
N HIS A 213 -1.45 -8.53 18.05
CA HIS A 213 -2.85 -8.59 17.62
C HIS A 213 -3.16 -9.90 16.87
N GLU A 214 -2.35 -10.27 15.87
CA GLU A 214 -2.50 -11.56 15.17
C GLU A 214 -2.22 -12.75 16.11
N VAL A 215 -1.28 -12.60 17.04
CA VAL A 215 -0.98 -13.65 18.04
C VAL A 215 -2.17 -13.89 18.95
N GLU A 216 -2.82 -12.83 19.44
CA GLU A 216 -4.02 -12.95 20.25
C GLU A 216 -5.20 -13.51 19.45
N TRP A 217 -5.27 -13.24 18.15
CA TRP A 217 -6.25 -13.85 17.26
C TRP A 217 -6.08 -15.37 17.17
N TYR A 218 -4.88 -15.86 16.84
CA TYR A 218 -4.63 -17.30 16.78
C TYR A 218 -4.77 -17.97 18.16
N ARG A 219 -4.33 -17.32 19.25
CA ARG A 219 -4.57 -17.80 20.62
C ARG A 219 -6.05 -17.96 20.91
N PHE A 220 -6.88 -17.01 20.48
CA PHE A 220 -8.33 -17.09 20.63
C PHE A 220 -8.90 -18.31 19.90
N LEU A 221 -8.56 -18.49 18.62
CA LEU A 221 -9.02 -19.63 17.82
C LEU A 221 -8.61 -20.97 18.46
N MET A 222 -7.33 -21.11 18.82
CA MET A 222 -6.80 -22.31 19.47
C MET A 222 -7.49 -22.61 20.80
N LYS A 223 -7.64 -21.60 21.67
CA LYS A 223 -8.28 -21.75 22.98
C LYS A 223 -9.75 -22.15 22.88
N ARG A 224 -10.44 -21.70 21.83
CA ARG A 224 -11.85 -22.04 21.57
C ARG A 224 -12.04 -23.30 20.73
N GLY A 225 -10.95 -23.89 20.23
CA GLY A 225 -11.02 -25.04 19.32
C GLY A 225 -11.71 -24.71 17.99
N ILE A 226 -11.66 -23.45 17.56
CA ILE A 226 -12.26 -23.01 16.29
C ILE A 226 -11.26 -23.34 15.18
N ALA A 227 -11.66 -24.24 14.28
CA ALA A 227 -10.92 -24.57 13.08
C ALA A 227 -11.78 -24.20 11.87
N LEU A 228 -11.27 -23.31 11.03
CA LEU A 228 -11.93 -22.90 9.79
C LEU A 228 -11.08 -23.35 8.60
N PRO A 229 -11.70 -23.87 7.52
CA PRO A 229 -10.98 -24.53 6.42
C PRO A 229 -10.11 -23.57 5.60
N MET A 230 -10.40 -22.27 5.64
CA MET A 230 -9.64 -21.24 4.92
C MET A 230 -8.49 -20.65 5.72
N LEU A 231 -8.21 -21.12 6.93
CA LEU A 231 -7.10 -20.64 7.76
C LEU A 231 -5.99 -21.69 7.79
N PRO A 232 -4.70 -21.29 7.71
CA PRO A 232 -3.61 -22.20 7.96
C PRO A 232 -3.67 -22.69 9.41
N THR A 233 -3.26 -23.94 9.64
CA THR A 233 -3.18 -24.48 11.00
C THR A 233 -2.11 -23.71 11.77
N CYS A 234 -2.48 -23.19 12.94
CA CYS A 234 -1.55 -22.58 13.87
C CYS A 234 -1.15 -23.58 14.96
N TYR A 235 0.13 -23.91 15.01
CA TYR A 235 0.74 -24.83 15.97
C TYR A 235 1.26 -24.11 17.22
N LEU A 236 1.66 -22.84 17.10
CA LEU A 236 2.21 -22.04 18.19
C LEU A 236 1.82 -20.57 18.00
N ALA A 237 1.35 -19.93 19.07
CA ALA A 237 1.11 -18.50 19.12
C ALA A 237 1.62 -17.94 20.45
N ILE A 238 2.80 -17.31 20.42
CA ILE A 238 3.49 -16.79 21.59
C ILE A 238 3.82 -15.31 21.44
N ALA A 239 3.79 -14.60 22.56
CA ALA A 239 4.23 -13.22 22.69
C ALA A 239 4.85 -13.07 24.08
N ASP A 240 6.04 -12.47 24.14
CA ASP A 240 6.68 -12.06 25.37
C ASP A 240 6.44 -10.55 25.58
N PRO A 241 5.62 -10.16 26.57
CA PRO A 241 5.36 -8.74 26.84
C PRO A 241 6.59 -8.00 27.36
N THR A 242 7.64 -8.70 27.81
CA THR A 242 8.86 -8.09 28.36
C THR A 242 9.79 -7.63 27.25
N SER A 243 10.07 -8.52 26.28
CA SER A 243 10.91 -8.20 25.13
C SER A 243 10.12 -7.52 24.00
N GLY A 244 8.79 -7.65 23.99
CA GLY A 244 7.94 -7.22 22.87
C GLY A 244 8.10 -8.11 21.64
N GLU A 245 8.67 -9.30 21.79
CA GLU A 245 8.81 -10.29 20.73
C GLU A 245 7.57 -11.18 20.66
N SER A 246 7.20 -11.57 19.45
CA SER A 246 6.11 -12.51 19.25
C SER A 246 6.40 -13.45 18.08
N ALA A 247 5.76 -14.62 18.11
CA ALA A 247 5.95 -15.64 17.08
C ALA A 247 4.67 -16.47 16.84
N LEU A 248 4.45 -16.79 15.58
CA LEU A 248 3.44 -17.72 15.08
C LEU A 248 4.11 -18.85 14.31
N LEU A 249 3.73 -20.08 14.59
CA LEU A 249 4.14 -21.26 13.83
C LEU A 249 2.92 -21.80 13.09
N LEU A 250 2.93 -21.69 11.76
CA LEU A 250 1.80 -21.99 10.87
C LEU A 250 2.15 -23.11 9.88
N ASP A 251 1.14 -23.65 9.19
CA ASP A 251 1.36 -24.51 8.02
C ASP A 251 2.24 -23.81 6.97
N ASP A 252 3.18 -24.54 6.38
CA ASP A 252 3.88 -24.08 5.16
C ASP A 252 3.10 -24.52 3.91
N LEU A 253 2.52 -23.55 3.23
CA LEU A 253 1.69 -23.74 2.04
C LEU A 253 2.46 -23.49 0.73
N SER A 254 3.73 -23.09 0.79
CA SER A 254 4.50 -22.59 -0.36
C SER A 254 4.69 -23.57 -1.52
N THR A 255 4.62 -24.88 -1.23
CA THR A 255 4.75 -25.93 -2.25
C THR A 255 3.42 -26.33 -2.89
N THR A 256 2.30 -25.96 -2.28
CA THR A 256 0.96 -26.41 -2.67
C THR A 256 0.05 -25.28 -3.11
N HIS A 257 0.33 -24.04 -2.70
CA HIS A 257 -0.46 -22.86 -2.99
C HIS A 257 0.42 -21.69 -3.44
N ALA A 258 -0.16 -20.79 -4.22
CA ALA A 258 0.48 -19.58 -4.72
C ALA A 258 -0.49 -18.40 -4.62
N LEU A 259 0.05 -17.18 -4.75
CA LEU A 259 -0.78 -15.98 -4.86
C LEU A 259 -1.70 -16.09 -6.08
N PRO A 260 -2.99 -15.69 -5.99
CA PRO A 260 -3.90 -15.69 -7.13
C PRO A 260 -3.45 -14.74 -8.23
N VAL A 261 -2.75 -13.66 -7.85
CA VAL A 261 -2.17 -12.64 -8.72
C VAL A 261 -0.88 -12.11 -8.10
N SER A 262 0.11 -11.77 -8.92
CA SER A 262 1.36 -11.20 -8.39
C SER A 262 1.13 -9.78 -7.89
N ARG A 263 1.92 -9.34 -6.90
CA ARG A 263 1.90 -7.94 -6.43
C ARG A 263 2.23 -6.96 -7.57
N ALA A 264 3.16 -7.34 -8.44
CA ALA A 264 3.52 -6.51 -9.59
C ALA A 264 2.32 -6.30 -10.52
N ASP A 265 1.55 -7.35 -10.79
CA ASP A 265 0.35 -7.27 -11.64
C ASP A 265 -0.78 -6.46 -10.98
N LEU A 266 -0.96 -6.59 -9.66
CA LEU A 266 -1.92 -5.75 -8.94
C LEU A 266 -1.58 -4.26 -9.06
N LEU A 267 -0.32 -3.88 -8.84
CA LEU A 267 0.12 -2.49 -8.94
C LEU A 267 0.12 -1.97 -10.38
N ALA A 268 0.31 -2.86 -11.36
CA ALA A 268 0.19 -2.53 -12.78
C ALA A 268 -1.26 -2.53 -13.30
N LEU A 269 -2.25 -2.72 -12.42
CA LEU A 269 -3.68 -2.72 -12.75
C LEU A 269 -4.10 -3.79 -13.77
N ASN A 270 -3.36 -4.89 -13.86
CA ASN A 270 -3.68 -6.08 -14.66
C ASN A 270 -3.92 -7.34 -13.79
N GLY A 271 -3.86 -7.22 -12.47
CA GLY A 271 -4.04 -8.32 -11.51
C GLY A 271 -5.50 -8.66 -11.17
N VAL A 272 -6.27 -9.16 -12.15
CA VAL A 272 -7.57 -9.81 -11.88
C VAL A 272 -7.36 -11.32 -11.73
N PRO A 273 -7.76 -11.95 -10.62
CA PRO A 273 -7.65 -13.40 -10.43
C PRO A 273 -8.43 -14.20 -11.46
N ALA A 274 -8.07 -15.47 -11.64
CA ALA A 274 -8.90 -16.39 -12.39
C ALA A 274 -10.29 -16.52 -11.72
N GLN A 275 -11.34 -16.65 -12.53
CA GLN A 275 -12.73 -16.70 -12.04
C GLN A 275 -12.94 -17.78 -10.96
N ALA A 276 -12.41 -18.99 -11.18
CA ALA A 276 -12.53 -20.09 -10.24
C ALA A 276 -11.84 -19.81 -8.89
N ASP A 277 -10.72 -19.09 -8.89
CA ASP A 277 -10.03 -18.70 -7.65
C ASP A 277 -10.82 -17.62 -6.93
N LEU A 278 -11.30 -16.61 -7.66
CA LEU A 278 -12.15 -15.55 -7.12
C LEU A 278 -13.40 -16.09 -6.43
N GLU A 279 -14.10 -17.03 -7.08
CA GLU A 279 -15.31 -17.64 -6.51
C GLU A 279 -15.00 -18.37 -5.20
N GLN A 280 -13.90 -19.13 -5.15
CA GLN A 280 -13.47 -19.82 -3.93
C GLN A 280 -13.09 -18.86 -2.81
N MET A 281 -12.34 -17.79 -3.12
CA MET A 281 -11.99 -16.76 -2.14
C MET A 281 -13.24 -16.08 -1.56
N LEU A 282 -14.22 -15.74 -2.39
CA LEU A 282 -15.46 -15.10 -1.93
C LEU A 282 -16.32 -16.04 -1.07
N VAL A 283 -16.42 -17.32 -1.45
CA VAL A 283 -17.13 -18.33 -0.64
C VAL A 283 -16.41 -18.55 0.70
N ALA A 284 -15.07 -18.66 0.69
CA ALA A 284 -14.28 -18.79 1.89
C ALA A 284 -14.41 -17.57 2.80
N LEU A 285 -14.37 -16.35 2.25
CA LEU A 285 -14.57 -15.12 3.01
C LEU A 285 -15.98 -15.05 3.62
N ALA A 286 -17.00 -15.47 2.87
CA ALA A 286 -18.38 -15.54 3.38
C ALA A 286 -18.49 -16.53 4.54
N GLN A 287 -17.86 -17.70 4.45
CA GLN A 287 -17.81 -18.68 5.55
C GLN A 287 -17.05 -18.15 6.77
N PHE A 288 -15.95 -17.44 6.53
CA PHE A 288 -15.17 -16.80 7.60
C PHE A 288 -16.02 -15.76 8.33
N HIS A 289 -16.68 -14.86 7.59
CA HIS A 289 -17.59 -13.87 8.18
C HIS A 289 -18.80 -14.51 8.86
N ALA A 290 -19.39 -15.56 8.29
CA ALA A 290 -20.51 -16.27 8.91
C ALA A 290 -20.14 -16.86 10.28
N ALA A 291 -18.91 -17.36 10.44
CA ALA A 291 -18.44 -17.97 11.69
C ALA A 291 -18.41 -16.98 12.88
N PHE A 292 -18.30 -15.68 12.60
CA PHE A 292 -18.24 -14.61 13.61
C PHE A 292 -19.37 -13.58 13.47
N TRP A 293 -20.41 -13.92 12.72
CA TRP A 293 -21.52 -13.01 12.45
C TRP A 293 -22.30 -12.68 13.71
N GLU A 294 -22.45 -11.38 14.01
CA GLU A 294 -23.06 -10.85 15.23
C GLU A 294 -22.57 -11.56 16.50
N HIS A 295 -21.28 -11.96 16.52
CA HIS A 295 -20.71 -12.72 17.63
C HIS A 295 -20.85 -11.93 18.94
N PRO A 296 -21.20 -12.57 20.07
CA PRO A 296 -21.49 -11.87 21.34
C PRO A 296 -20.29 -11.10 21.90
N ASP A 297 -19.07 -11.49 21.54
CA ASP A 297 -17.86 -10.79 21.98
C ASP A 297 -17.54 -9.55 21.11
N LEU A 298 -18.25 -9.29 19.99
CA LEU A 298 -17.99 -8.11 19.14
C LEU A 298 -18.10 -6.80 19.95
N GLY A 299 -17.13 -5.91 19.72
CA GLY A 299 -16.95 -4.65 20.46
C GLY A 299 -16.41 -4.80 21.88
N SER A 300 -16.15 -6.04 22.34
CA SER A 300 -15.52 -6.30 23.62
C SER A 300 -13.99 -6.35 23.49
N CYS A 301 -13.30 -6.18 24.62
CA CYS A 301 -11.90 -6.60 24.73
C CYS A 301 -11.84 -8.12 24.92
N PRO A 302 -10.84 -8.82 24.36
CA PRO A 302 -9.57 -8.31 23.84
C PRO A 302 -9.61 -7.68 22.43
N GLU A 303 -8.52 -7.01 22.02
CA GLU A 303 -8.43 -6.08 20.88
C GLU A 303 -8.95 -6.63 19.53
N GLN A 304 -8.87 -7.94 19.29
CA GLN A 304 -9.35 -8.57 18.05
C GLN A 304 -10.87 -8.52 17.86
N PHE A 305 -11.63 -8.38 18.95
CA PHE A 305 -13.06 -8.15 18.89
C PHE A 305 -13.41 -6.66 18.99
N ALA A 306 -12.42 -5.78 19.20
CA ALA A 306 -12.67 -4.36 19.21
C ALA A 306 -13.13 -3.90 17.84
N VAL A 307 -14.10 -2.98 17.83
CA VAL A 307 -14.49 -2.30 16.59
C VAL A 307 -13.26 -1.56 16.05
N ARG A 308 -13.09 -1.59 14.73
CA ARG A 308 -12.01 -0.89 14.02
C ARG A 308 -11.72 0.48 14.67
N PRO A 309 -10.45 0.78 15.05
CA PRO A 309 -10.14 1.92 15.93
C PRO A 309 -10.65 3.28 15.45
N TRP A 310 -10.80 3.44 14.13
CA TRP A 310 -11.19 4.69 13.47
C TRP A 310 -12.65 5.11 13.73
N TYR A 311 -13.54 4.17 14.03
CA TYR A 311 -14.98 4.45 14.22
C TYR A 311 -15.61 3.58 15.32
N ARG A 312 -14.82 3.21 16.34
CA ARG A 312 -15.32 2.44 17.48
C ARG A 312 -16.40 3.14 18.30
N ASP A 313 -16.40 4.47 18.28
CA ASP A 313 -17.39 5.34 18.89
C ASP A 313 -17.38 6.71 18.17
N GLU A 314 -18.35 7.58 18.52
CA GLU A 314 -18.53 8.89 17.88
C GLU A 314 -17.28 9.78 18.02
N ALA A 315 -16.60 9.72 19.17
CA ALA A 315 -15.42 10.53 19.42
C ALA A 315 -14.21 10.05 18.59
N HIS A 316 -14.07 8.74 18.40
CA HIS A 316 -13.05 8.18 17.52
C HIS A 316 -13.34 8.51 16.05
N PHE A 317 -14.60 8.42 15.65
CA PHE A 317 -14.99 8.80 14.30
C PHE A 317 -14.75 10.28 14.03
N ALA A 318 -15.09 11.17 14.97
CA ALA A 318 -14.78 12.60 14.85
C ALA A 318 -13.27 12.84 14.70
N ARG A 319 -12.42 12.17 15.50
CA ARG A 319 -10.96 12.25 15.33
C ARG A 319 -10.49 11.70 13.98
N HIS A 320 -11.12 10.64 13.48
CA HIS A 320 -10.82 10.09 12.16
C HIS A 320 -11.18 11.10 11.05
N VAL A 321 -12.33 11.75 11.13
CA VAL A 321 -12.76 12.83 10.22
C VAL A 321 -11.73 13.96 10.21
N GLU A 322 -11.34 14.46 11.39
CA GLU A 322 -10.31 15.51 11.50
C GLU A 322 -8.97 15.07 10.91
N ARG A 323 -8.58 13.81 11.12
CA ARG A 323 -7.37 13.23 10.52
C ARG A 323 -7.46 13.25 8.99
N ARG A 324 -8.56 12.75 8.40
CA ARG A 324 -8.77 12.72 6.94
C ARG A 324 -8.75 14.13 6.34
N GLN A 325 -9.31 15.13 7.04
CA GLN A 325 -9.23 16.53 6.64
C GLN A 325 -7.79 17.06 6.62
N ARG A 326 -6.99 16.76 7.66
CA ARG A 326 -5.57 17.15 7.71
C ARG A 326 -4.74 16.47 6.63
N GLU A 327 -4.93 15.17 6.44
CA GLU A 327 -4.22 14.39 5.41
C GLU A 327 -4.55 14.91 4.01
N TRP A 328 -5.81 15.22 3.74
CA TRP A 328 -6.19 15.83 2.46
C TRP A 328 -5.56 17.21 2.26
N ALA A 329 -5.55 18.06 3.28
CA ALA A 329 -4.93 19.37 3.20
C ALA A 329 -3.41 19.25 2.93
N ALA A 330 -2.72 18.33 3.61
CA ALA A 330 -1.31 18.04 3.38
C ALA A 330 -1.05 17.51 1.97
N PHE A 331 -1.87 16.57 1.50
CA PHE A 331 -1.80 16.00 0.16
C PHE A 331 -1.98 17.08 -0.92
N VAL A 332 -2.96 17.96 -0.77
CA VAL A 332 -3.18 19.08 -1.72
C VAL A 332 -2.02 20.08 -1.70
N ALA A 333 -1.40 20.32 -0.54
CA ALA A 333 -0.28 21.24 -0.38
C ALA A 333 1.05 20.71 -0.96
N ALA A 334 1.21 19.39 -1.08
CA ALA A 334 2.40 18.72 -1.63
C ALA A 334 2.52 18.77 -3.16
N ASP A 335 1.84 19.73 -3.80
CA ASP A 335 1.88 20.05 -5.24
C ASP A 335 1.65 18.86 -6.20
N HIS A 336 0.49 18.22 -6.09
CA HIS A 336 0.05 17.16 -7.01
C HIS A 336 -0.66 17.72 -8.25
N ASP A 337 0.03 18.53 -9.05
CA ASP A 337 -0.52 19.17 -10.28
C ASP A 337 -1.06 18.17 -11.31
N TRP A 338 -0.62 16.91 -11.25
CA TRP A 338 -1.18 15.81 -12.05
C TRP A 338 -2.61 15.42 -11.64
N LEU A 339 -3.06 15.74 -10.41
CA LEU A 339 -4.39 15.39 -9.92
C LEU A 339 -5.44 16.35 -10.49
N PRO A 340 -6.34 15.89 -11.38
CA PRO A 340 -7.28 16.74 -12.08
C PRO A 340 -8.26 17.43 -11.13
N PRO A 341 -8.70 18.67 -11.45
CA PRO A 341 -9.66 19.41 -10.64
C PRO A 341 -10.95 18.62 -10.33
N ALA A 342 -11.39 17.79 -11.27
CA ALA A 342 -12.56 16.93 -11.08
C ALA A 342 -12.37 15.94 -9.92
N ILE A 343 -11.21 15.30 -9.78
CA ILE A 343 -10.94 14.37 -8.67
C ILE A 343 -10.78 15.10 -7.35
N ARG A 344 -10.14 16.28 -7.37
CA ARG A 344 -10.09 17.15 -6.18
C ARG A 344 -11.49 17.51 -5.69
N ALA A 345 -12.43 17.77 -6.61
CA ALA A 345 -13.83 18.01 -6.27
C ALA A 345 -14.52 16.77 -5.68
N VAL A 346 -14.19 15.56 -6.15
CA VAL A 346 -14.70 14.30 -5.55
C VAL A 346 -14.27 14.18 -4.10
N TYR A 347 -12.98 14.35 -3.81
CA TYR A 347 -12.47 14.29 -2.44
C TYR A 347 -13.03 15.40 -1.55
N ALA A 348 -13.16 16.62 -2.07
CA ALA A 348 -13.77 17.72 -1.33
C ALA A 348 -15.23 17.43 -0.96
N HIS A 349 -15.99 16.83 -1.90
CA HIS A 349 -17.36 16.38 -1.63
C HIS A 349 -17.38 15.24 -0.60
N ALA A 350 -16.52 14.23 -0.77
CA ALA A 350 -16.43 13.11 0.15
C ALA A 350 -16.09 13.56 1.59
N LEU A 351 -15.19 14.53 1.75
CA LEU A 351 -14.82 15.10 3.05
C LEU A 351 -15.94 15.90 3.71
N ALA A 352 -16.71 16.64 2.92
CA ALA A 352 -17.84 17.40 3.42
C ALA A 352 -18.93 16.49 3.98
N ASP A 353 -19.12 15.32 3.36
CA ASP A 353 -20.15 14.36 3.75
C ASP A 353 -19.69 13.35 4.80
N LEU A 354 -18.37 13.12 4.94
CA LEU A 354 -17.78 12.17 5.88
C LEU A 354 -18.31 12.30 7.33
N PRO A 355 -18.42 13.50 7.95
CA PRO A 355 -18.95 13.64 9.30
C PRO A 355 -20.39 13.12 9.46
N HIS A 356 -21.18 13.15 8.39
CA HIS A 356 -22.59 12.76 8.40
C HIS A 356 -22.78 11.25 8.35
N LEU A 357 -21.76 10.45 8.00
CA LEU A 357 -21.87 8.98 7.96
C LEU A 357 -22.20 8.38 9.32
N TRP A 358 -21.73 9.02 10.42
CA TRP A 358 -22.08 8.60 11.78
C TRP A 358 -23.60 8.56 11.99
N GLN A 359 -24.28 9.65 11.62
CA GLN A 359 -25.72 9.81 11.78
C GLN A 359 -26.51 8.98 10.76
N ARG A 360 -25.91 8.67 9.59
CA ARG A 360 -26.50 7.91 8.49
C ARG A 360 -26.40 6.38 8.67
N GLY A 361 -26.14 5.89 9.88
CA GLY A 361 -26.24 4.46 10.21
C GLY A 361 -24.97 3.85 10.76
N LEU A 362 -23.80 4.47 10.57
CA LEU A 362 -22.54 3.97 11.13
C LEU A 362 -22.62 3.89 12.66
N GLY A 363 -23.14 4.93 13.33
CA GLY A 363 -23.25 4.97 14.78
C GLY A 363 -24.26 3.98 15.36
N GLU A 364 -25.41 3.79 14.70
CA GLU A 364 -26.43 2.82 15.11
C GLU A 364 -25.87 1.38 15.06
N ARG A 365 -25.24 1.03 13.94
CA ARG A 365 -24.63 -0.28 13.73
C ARG A 365 -23.49 -0.55 14.71
N VAL A 366 -22.58 0.41 14.91
CA VAL A 366 -21.48 0.27 15.86
C VAL A 366 -22.00 0.16 17.30
N SER A 367 -23.05 0.90 17.69
CA SER A 367 -23.58 0.81 19.06
C SER A 367 -24.34 -0.48 19.35
N THR A 368 -24.88 -1.15 18.32
CA THR A 368 -25.68 -2.37 18.46
C THR A 368 -24.96 -3.65 18.06
N MET A 369 -23.78 -3.53 17.43
CA MET A 369 -23.00 -4.64 16.82
C MET A 369 -23.80 -5.49 15.82
N ARG A 370 -24.92 -4.97 15.31
CA ARG A 370 -25.81 -5.71 14.40
C ARG A 370 -25.24 -5.80 13.00
N ALA A 371 -25.40 -6.98 12.39
CA ALA A 371 -24.89 -7.41 11.10
C ALA A 371 -23.40 -7.05 10.88
N MET A 372 -22.63 -7.06 11.97
CA MET A 372 -21.18 -6.95 11.98
C MET A 372 -20.57 -8.34 12.16
N THR A 373 -19.29 -8.47 11.83
CA THR A 373 -18.53 -9.71 11.97
C THR A 373 -17.09 -9.36 12.36
N ILE A 374 -16.27 -10.37 12.65
CA ILE A 374 -14.82 -10.23 12.50
C ILE A 374 -14.48 -10.16 11.01
N THR A 375 -13.65 -9.19 10.64
CA THR A 375 -13.05 -9.04 9.30
C THR A 375 -11.55 -9.23 9.39
N HIS A 376 -10.94 -9.65 8.27
CA HIS A 376 -9.50 -9.68 8.10
C HIS A 376 -8.88 -8.29 8.28
N GLY A 377 -9.51 -7.25 7.75
CA GLY A 377 -9.13 -5.85 7.99
C GLY A 377 -7.99 -5.31 7.12
N ASP A 378 -7.33 -6.18 6.36
CA ASP A 378 -6.42 -5.82 5.26
C ASP A 378 -6.53 -6.82 4.09
N CYS A 379 -7.76 -7.16 3.67
CA CYS A 379 -8.05 -8.30 2.79
C CYS A 379 -7.70 -8.08 1.30
N TYR A 380 -6.46 -7.66 1.00
CA TYR A 380 -5.99 -7.59 -0.38
C TYR A 380 -5.90 -8.99 -1.01
N LEU A 381 -5.94 -9.05 -2.34
CA LEU A 381 -5.72 -10.29 -3.10
C LEU A 381 -4.34 -10.93 -2.82
N THR A 382 -3.36 -10.18 -2.34
CA THR A 382 -2.05 -10.71 -1.92
C THR A 382 -2.09 -11.47 -0.59
N GLN A 383 -3.18 -11.39 0.16
CA GLN A 383 -3.37 -12.12 1.42
C GLN A 383 -4.06 -13.47 1.23
N TRP A 384 -4.31 -13.84 -0.03
CA TRP A 384 -4.89 -15.14 -0.38
C TRP A 384 -3.84 -16.05 -1.03
N LEU A 385 -3.94 -17.33 -0.73
CA LEU A 385 -3.16 -18.40 -1.36
C LEU A 385 -4.13 -19.41 -1.99
N CYS A 386 -4.05 -19.59 -3.30
CA CYS A 386 -4.90 -20.50 -4.08
C CYS A 386 -4.13 -21.76 -4.46
N SER A 387 -4.83 -22.90 -4.56
CA SER A 387 -4.18 -24.18 -4.84
C SER A 387 -3.48 -24.18 -6.20
N CYS A 388 -2.24 -24.67 -6.24
CA CYS A 388 -1.50 -24.91 -7.49
C CYS A 388 -2.05 -26.13 -8.26
N ALA A 389 -2.83 -26.99 -7.61
CA ALA A 389 -3.40 -28.18 -8.23
C ALA A 389 -4.75 -27.85 -8.88
N ALA A 390 -4.84 -28.01 -10.20
CA ALA A 390 -6.08 -27.78 -10.94
C ALA A 390 -7.23 -28.64 -10.39
N GLY A 391 -8.30 -27.98 -9.94
CA GLY A 391 -9.50 -28.64 -9.40
C GLY A 391 -9.42 -29.02 -7.92
N ALA A 392 -8.31 -28.75 -7.22
CA ALA A 392 -8.25 -28.85 -5.77
C ALA A 392 -8.94 -27.64 -5.14
N VAL A 393 -9.91 -27.91 -4.27
CA VAL A 393 -10.70 -26.88 -3.58
C VAL A 393 -10.04 -26.57 -2.25
N SER A 394 -9.13 -25.60 -2.24
CA SER A 394 -8.61 -24.99 -1.02
C SER A 394 -8.00 -23.62 -1.32
N VAL A 395 -8.50 -22.61 -0.63
CA VAL A 395 -7.90 -21.28 -0.56
C VAL A 395 -7.59 -20.98 0.90
N TYR A 396 -6.46 -20.32 1.14
CA TYR A 396 -6.04 -19.90 2.46
C TYR A 396 -5.96 -18.38 2.53
N LEU A 397 -6.52 -17.82 3.59
CA LEU A 397 -6.38 -16.43 3.99
C LEU A 397 -5.30 -16.35 5.07
N VAL A 398 -4.34 -15.43 4.90
CA VAL A 398 -3.18 -15.26 5.78
C VAL A 398 -3.02 -13.80 6.18
N ASP A 399 -2.19 -13.52 7.19
CA ASP A 399 -1.80 -12.16 7.60
C ASP A 399 -2.88 -11.36 8.35
N PHE A 400 -3.31 -11.88 9.50
CA PHE A 400 -4.39 -11.31 10.33
C PHE A 400 -3.94 -10.20 11.29
N ASP A 401 -2.91 -9.42 10.93
CA ASP A 401 -2.41 -8.31 11.76
C ASP A 401 -3.46 -7.19 11.94
N ALA A 402 -4.38 -7.06 10.99
CA ALA A 402 -5.41 -6.02 10.96
C ALA A 402 -6.81 -6.50 11.41
N VAL A 403 -6.92 -7.72 11.95
CA VAL A 403 -8.20 -8.33 12.32
C VAL A 403 -8.97 -7.45 13.31
N SER A 404 -10.29 -7.31 13.11
CA SER A 404 -11.12 -6.48 13.99
C SER A 404 -12.61 -6.74 13.76
N ALA A 405 -13.44 -6.31 14.72
CA ALA A 405 -14.88 -6.24 14.50
C ALA A 405 -15.23 -5.13 13.51
N ASN A 406 -15.96 -5.48 12.46
CA ASN A 406 -16.25 -4.57 11.36
C ASN A 406 -17.45 -5.02 10.49
N TYR A 407 -17.75 -4.20 9.49
CA TYR A 407 -18.67 -4.51 8.40
C TYR A 407 -17.99 -5.52 7.48
N ALA A 408 -18.66 -6.64 7.17
CA ALA A 408 -18.16 -7.64 6.24
C ALA A 408 -17.75 -7.05 4.87
N ALA A 409 -18.46 -6.01 4.43
CA ALA A 409 -18.18 -5.33 3.18
C ALA A 409 -16.81 -4.62 3.15
N TYR A 410 -16.17 -4.39 4.31
CA TYR A 410 -14.84 -3.76 4.38
C TYR A 410 -13.79 -4.58 3.64
N ASP A 411 -13.75 -5.89 3.89
CA ASP A 411 -12.85 -6.81 3.19
C ASP A 411 -13.20 -6.92 1.69
N LEU A 412 -14.48 -6.84 1.34
CA LEU A 412 -14.91 -6.84 -0.06
C LEU A 412 -14.41 -5.60 -0.82
N VAL A 413 -14.36 -4.42 -0.19
CA VAL A 413 -13.79 -3.22 -0.84
C VAL A 413 -12.29 -3.41 -1.07
N TYR A 414 -11.56 -3.98 -0.10
CA TYR A 414 -10.15 -4.35 -0.29
C TYR A 414 -9.96 -5.26 -1.50
N MET A 415 -10.72 -6.34 -1.60
CA MET A 415 -10.58 -7.31 -2.68
C MET A 415 -10.97 -6.75 -4.05
N LEU A 416 -12.06 -5.99 -4.14
CA LEU A 416 -12.74 -5.71 -5.41
C LEU A 416 -12.54 -4.29 -5.94
N ALA A 417 -12.20 -3.32 -5.08
CA ALA A 417 -12.18 -1.90 -5.48
C ALA A 417 -10.81 -1.22 -5.34
N THR A 418 -9.88 -1.78 -4.57
CA THR A 418 -8.58 -1.12 -4.35
C THR A 418 -7.65 -1.18 -5.55
N PHE A 419 -7.68 -2.24 -6.36
CA PHE A 419 -6.77 -2.40 -7.51
C PHE A 419 -7.45 -2.95 -8.77
N TRP A 420 -8.78 -3.01 -8.80
CA TRP A 420 -9.50 -3.30 -10.05
C TRP A 420 -9.98 -2.01 -10.69
N THR A 421 -9.55 -1.82 -11.94
CA THR A 421 -9.99 -0.69 -12.74
C THR A 421 -11.50 -0.70 -12.95
N TRP A 422 -12.04 0.47 -13.28
CA TRP A 422 -13.43 0.61 -13.68
C TRP A 422 -13.87 -0.40 -14.75
N ALA A 423 -13.02 -0.64 -15.76
CA ALA A 423 -13.33 -1.57 -16.83
C ALA A 423 -13.39 -3.02 -16.33
N GLN A 424 -12.43 -3.44 -15.49
CA GLN A 424 -12.38 -4.79 -14.92
C GLN A 424 -13.57 -5.09 -14.01
N ARG A 425 -13.98 -4.13 -13.17
CA ARG A 425 -15.16 -4.29 -12.29
C ARG A 425 -16.46 -4.48 -13.08
N ARG A 426 -16.57 -3.84 -14.24
CA ARG A 426 -17.76 -3.88 -15.12
C ARG A 426 -17.74 -4.98 -16.15
N ASP A 427 -16.59 -5.55 -16.47
CA ASP A 427 -16.49 -6.64 -17.42
C ASP A 427 -17.43 -7.78 -16.99
N ALA A 428 -18.38 -8.14 -17.86
CA ALA A 428 -19.49 -9.05 -17.56
C ALA A 428 -20.25 -8.82 -16.23
N GLY A 429 -20.15 -7.64 -15.61
CA GLY A 429 -20.69 -7.36 -14.28
C GLY A 429 -19.92 -8.04 -13.12
N HIS A 430 -18.62 -8.30 -13.28
CA HIS A 430 -17.79 -9.04 -12.31
C HIS A 430 -17.92 -8.59 -10.86
N GLU A 431 -17.86 -7.29 -10.56
CA GLU A 431 -17.96 -6.80 -9.18
C GLU A 431 -19.35 -7.12 -8.57
N LEU A 432 -20.42 -6.87 -9.32
CA LEU A 432 -21.78 -7.13 -8.84
C LEU A 432 -22.03 -8.63 -8.68
N ALA A 433 -21.52 -9.45 -9.61
CA ALA A 433 -21.58 -10.90 -9.53
C ALA A 433 -20.79 -11.44 -8.34
N ALA A 434 -19.60 -10.88 -8.06
CA ALA A 434 -18.78 -11.22 -6.90
C ALA A 434 -19.49 -10.90 -5.58
N LEU A 435 -20.08 -9.71 -5.47
CA LEU A 435 -20.88 -9.33 -4.30
C LEU A 435 -22.10 -10.24 -4.13
N LYS A 436 -22.78 -10.61 -5.22
CA LYS A 436 -23.93 -11.50 -5.17
C LYS A 436 -23.53 -12.92 -4.73
N LEU A 437 -22.45 -13.45 -5.27
CA LEU A 437 -21.91 -14.73 -4.84
C LEU A 437 -21.55 -14.72 -3.35
N TYR A 438 -20.88 -13.67 -2.88
CA TYR A 438 -20.56 -13.51 -1.47
C TYR A 438 -21.83 -13.51 -0.60
N HIS A 439 -22.86 -12.75 -1.00
CA HIS A 439 -24.15 -12.68 -0.29
C HIS A 439 -24.83 -14.06 -0.22
N ASP A 440 -24.92 -14.76 -1.35
CA ASP A 440 -25.54 -16.08 -1.42
C ASP A 440 -24.77 -17.12 -0.58
N ALA A 441 -23.43 -17.05 -0.59
CA ALA A 441 -22.58 -17.90 0.22
C ALA A 441 -22.71 -17.60 1.73
N LEU A 442 -22.91 -16.34 2.09
CA LEU A 442 -23.12 -15.91 3.48
C LEU A 442 -24.46 -16.42 4.02
N GLU A 443 -25.53 -16.33 3.21
CA GLU A 443 -26.84 -16.91 3.53
C GLU A 443 -26.76 -18.45 3.63
N ALA A 444 -26.05 -19.09 2.69
CA ALA A 444 -25.84 -20.54 2.72
C ALA A 444 -25.03 -21.01 3.95
N ALA A 445 -24.13 -20.16 4.47
CA ALA A 445 -23.40 -20.40 5.70
C ALA A 445 -24.22 -20.12 6.98
N GLY A 446 -25.48 -19.71 6.85
CA GLY A 446 -26.45 -19.64 7.94
C GLY A 446 -26.74 -18.23 8.48
N VAL A 447 -26.15 -17.19 7.88
CA VAL A 447 -26.51 -15.80 8.22
C VAL A 447 -27.93 -15.50 7.75
N LYS A 448 -28.73 -14.92 8.64
CA LYS A 448 -30.14 -14.58 8.38
C LYS A 448 -30.34 -13.09 8.53
N GLU A 449 -31.42 -12.59 7.91
CA GLU A 449 -31.87 -11.20 8.02
C GLU A 449 -30.89 -10.15 7.48
N TYR A 450 -29.80 -10.56 6.83
CA TYR A 450 -28.88 -9.69 6.11
C TYR A 450 -29.25 -9.65 4.62
N ARG A 451 -30.00 -8.63 4.24
CA ARG A 451 -30.56 -8.53 2.88
C ARG A 451 -29.51 -8.06 1.87
N TRP A 452 -29.73 -8.41 0.60
CA TRP A 452 -28.91 -7.96 -0.52
C TRP A 452 -28.71 -6.43 -0.54
N GLU A 453 -29.78 -5.67 -0.29
CA GLU A 453 -29.72 -4.20 -0.27
C GLU A 453 -28.82 -3.70 0.86
N GLN A 454 -28.82 -4.39 2.00
CA GLN A 454 -27.98 -4.02 3.14
C GLN A 454 -26.50 -4.27 2.84
N LEU A 455 -26.14 -5.34 2.11
CA LEU A 455 -24.78 -5.53 1.61
C LEU A 455 -24.35 -4.40 0.68
N CYS A 456 -25.23 -3.98 -0.23
CA CYS A 456 -24.94 -2.88 -1.15
C CYS A 456 -24.74 -1.54 -0.41
N ASP A 457 -25.57 -1.27 0.60
CA ASP A 457 -25.46 -0.10 1.46
C ASP A 457 -24.13 -0.13 2.24
N ASP A 458 -23.78 -1.28 2.82
CA ASP A 458 -22.53 -1.48 3.55
C ASP A 458 -21.29 -1.34 2.65
N TYR A 459 -21.32 -1.92 1.45
CA TYR A 459 -20.25 -1.81 0.48
C TYR A 459 -20.02 -0.35 0.06
N THR A 460 -21.11 0.38 -0.18
CA THR A 460 -21.06 1.81 -0.47
C THR A 460 -20.47 2.59 0.71
N LEU A 461 -20.92 2.32 1.94
CA LEU A 461 -20.40 2.95 3.15
C LEU A 461 -18.90 2.68 3.34
N MET A 462 -18.43 1.47 3.04
CA MET A 462 -17.01 1.14 3.14
C MET A 462 -16.17 1.82 2.05
N LEU A 463 -16.70 2.00 0.83
CA LEU A 463 -16.07 2.83 -0.20
C LEU A 463 -15.91 4.30 0.24
N TRP A 464 -16.90 4.85 0.94
CA TRP A 464 -16.81 6.21 1.52
C TRP A 464 -15.65 6.36 2.50
N LEU A 465 -15.41 5.35 3.34
CA LEU A 465 -14.28 5.37 4.28
C LEU A 465 -12.95 5.15 3.56
N MET A 466 -12.92 4.21 2.62
CA MET A 466 -11.68 3.74 1.99
C MET A 466 -11.16 4.64 0.86
N ILE A 467 -11.99 5.51 0.27
CA ILE A 467 -11.55 6.46 -0.79
C ILE A 467 -10.34 7.31 -0.36
N PHE A 468 -10.18 7.54 0.95
CA PHE A 468 -9.09 8.32 1.53
C PHE A 468 -7.80 7.53 1.80
N ASP A 469 -7.81 6.22 1.71
CA ASP A 469 -6.62 5.40 1.96
C ASP A 469 -5.44 5.73 1.05
N PRO A 470 -5.58 5.94 -0.28
CA PRO A 470 -4.45 6.38 -1.10
C PRO A 470 -3.91 7.77 -0.72
N VAL A 471 -4.74 8.65 -0.15
CA VAL A 471 -4.30 9.96 0.37
C VAL A 471 -3.45 9.75 1.63
N HIS A 472 -3.90 8.86 2.52
CA HIS A 472 -3.12 8.47 3.69
C HIS A 472 -1.80 7.80 3.31
N ASP A 473 -1.82 6.85 2.37
CA ASP A 473 -0.61 6.17 1.92
C ASP A 473 0.42 7.17 1.39
N ALA A 474 -0.02 8.15 0.61
CA ALA A 474 0.84 9.22 0.07
C ALA A 474 1.46 10.09 1.17
N VAL A 475 0.64 10.62 2.10
CA VAL A 475 1.14 11.50 3.18
C VAL A 475 1.96 10.75 4.23
N ALA A 476 1.78 9.43 4.34
CA ALA A 476 2.60 8.55 5.17
C ALA A 476 3.93 8.16 4.51
N GLY A 477 4.21 8.63 3.29
CA GLY A 477 5.48 8.41 2.59
C GLY A 477 5.53 7.16 1.73
N SER A 478 4.39 6.53 1.41
CA SER A 478 4.37 5.42 0.47
C SER A 478 4.72 5.87 -0.95
N ALA A 479 5.36 4.99 -1.72
CA ALA A 479 5.71 5.27 -3.11
C ALA A 479 4.47 5.52 -3.99
N ALA A 480 4.59 6.43 -4.95
CA ALA A 480 3.53 6.75 -5.91
C ALA A 480 3.01 5.54 -6.69
N SER A 481 3.88 4.58 -6.99
CA SER A 481 3.55 3.30 -7.64
C SER A 481 2.60 2.41 -6.82
N TYR A 482 2.41 2.70 -5.53
CA TYR A 482 1.48 1.98 -4.67
C TYR A 482 0.14 2.73 -4.51
N TRP A 483 0.18 4.01 -4.16
CA TRP A 483 -1.04 4.75 -3.80
C TRP A 483 -1.79 5.34 -5.01
N GLN A 484 -1.11 5.65 -6.11
CA GLN A 484 -1.79 6.21 -7.30
C GLN A 484 -2.70 5.18 -8.00
N PRO A 485 -2.26 3.92 -8.27
CA PRO A 485 -3.15 2.92 -8.85
C PRO A 485 -4.39 2.68 -7.97
N LYS A 486 -4.19 2.71 -6.65
CA LYS A 486 -5.28 2.60 -5.67
C LYS A 486 -6.30 3.74 -5.78
N MET A 487 -5.83 4.98 -5.87
CA MET A 487 -6.70 6.15 -6.12
C MET A 487 -7.46 6.03 -7.43
N MET A 488 -6.80 5.56 -8.49
CA MET A 488 -7.40 5.38 -9.82
C MET A 488 -8.51 4.32 -9.84
N CYS A 489 -8.52 3.38 -8.89
CA CYS A 489 -9.56 2.36 -8.78
C CYS A 489 -10.68 2.77 -7.82
N LEU A 490 -10.32 3.29 -6.65
CA LEU A 490 -11.29 3.66 -5.60
C LEU A 490 -12.16 4.85 -5.99
N VAL A 491 -11.61 5.87 -6.67
CA VAL A 491 -12.42 7.04 -7.05
C VAL A 491 -13.56 6.68 -8.01
N PRO A 492 -13.34 5.93 -9.11
CA PRO A 492 -14.43 5.45 -9.95
C PRO A 492 -15.42 4.56 -9.21
N ALA A 493 -14.93 3.65 -8.33
CA ALA A 493 -15.79 2.78 -7.53
C ALA A 493 -16.72 3.58 -6.62
N TYR A 494 -16.15 4.51 -5.87
CA TYR A 494 -16.91 5.46 -5.05
C TYR A 494 -17.97 6.19 -5.89
N LEU A 495 -17.59 6.75 -7.04
CA LEU A 495 -18.51 7.54 -7.87
C LEU A 495 -19.69 6.72 -8.38
N GLU A 496 -19.44 5.50 -8.82
CA GLU A 496 -20.50 4.62 -9.34
C GLU A 496 -21.48 4.20 -8.26
N TRP A 497 -20.97 3.69 -7.13
CA TRP A 497 -21.81 3.17 -6.05
C TRP A 497 -22.61 4.27 -5.38
N THR A 498 -22.01 5.45 -5.17
CA THR A 498 -22.74 6.60 -4.61
C THR A 498 -23.79 7.18 -5.56
N ALA A 499 -23.59 7.12 -6.88
CA ALA A 499 -24.57 7.58 -7.86
C ALA A 499 -25.72 6.58 -8.10
N ALA A 500 -25.43 5.27 -8.02
CA ALA A 500 -26.37 4.19 -8.27
C ALA A 500 -27.31 3.92 -7.08
N TYR A 501 -26.81 4.01 -5.85
CA TYR A 501 -27.59 3.72 -4.63
C TYR A 501 -28.19 4.97 -3.97
N ALA A 502 -28.14 6.12 -4.64
CA ALA A 502 -28.84 7.35 -4.24
C ALA A 502 -30.34 7.38 -4.62
N THR A 503 -30.92 6.32 -5.20
CA THR A 503 -32.35 6.29 -5.57
C THR A 503 -33.25 6.02 -4.36
N PRO A 504 -34.36 6.77 -4.19
CA PRO A 504 -35.18 6.72 -2.99
C PRO A 504 -36.02 5.44 -2.94
N SER A 505 -35.75 4.56 -1.97
CA SER A 505 -36.77 3.65 -1.45
C SER A 505 -37.40 4.28 -0.21
N ALA A 506 -38.71 4.19 -0.08
CA ALA A 506 -39.53 5.01 0.83
C ALA A 506 -39.30 4.78 2.34
N ASN A 507 -38.28 4.00 2.76
CA ASN A 507 -38.11 3.53 4.13
C ASN A 507 -36.64 3.43 4.61
N GLN A 508 -35.70 4.23 4.10
CA GLN A 508 -34.29 4.20 4.57
C GLN A 508 -33.74 5.58 5.03
N PRO A 509 -32.97 5.67 6.13
CA PRO A 509 -32.51 6.94 6.71
C PRO A 509 -31.36 7.62 5.94
N VAL A 510 -30.87 7.02 4.85
CA VAL A 510 -29.69 7.51 4.09
C VAL A 510 -30.10 8.16 2.76
N ALA A 511 -31.39 8.38 2.55
CA ALA A 511 -31.92 8.90 1.29
C ALA A 511 -31.76 10.43 1.17
N GLY A 512 -30.76 10.88 0.41
CA GLY A 512 -30.72 12.24 -0.15
C GLY A 512 -29.31 12.81 -0.27
N ILE A 513 -28.51 12.32 -1.23
CA ILE A 513 -27.10 12.77 -1.33
C ILE A 513 -26.78 13.56 -2.61
N LEU A 514 -27.58 13.53 -3.70
CA LEU A 514 -27.20 14.28 -4.91
C LEU A 514 -28.36 15.02 -5.58
N ARG A 515 -28.21 16.34 -5.75
CA ARG A 515 -29.10 17.17 -6.59
C ARG A 515 -28.81 16.89 -8.07
N ASN A 516 -29.83 17.02 -8.92
CA ASN A 516 -29.76 16.74 -10.37
C ASN A 516 -28.59 17.43 -11.12
N ALA A 517 -28.08 18.55 -10.62
CA ALA A 517 -26.92 19.25 -11.19
C ALA A 517 -25.57 18.58 -10.86
N GLU A 518 -25.42 18.04 -9.66
CA GLU A 518 -24.22 17.32 -9.19
C GLU A 518 -24.09 15.96 -9.91
N ARG A 519 -25.23 15.30 -10.20
CA ARG A 519 -25.30 14.06 -10.98
C ARG A 519 -24.72 14.20 -12.39
N ARG A 520 -24.83 15.38 -13.01
CA ARG A 520 -24.32 15.65 -14.37
C ARG A 520 -22.80 15.87 -14.38
N VAL A 521 -22.25 16.55 -13.37
CA VAL A 521 -20.80 16.66 -13.15
C VAL A 521 -20.20 15.30 -12.81
N MET A 522 -20.88 14.51 -11.98
CA MET A 522 -20.47 13.16 -11.61
C MET A 522 -20.45 12.20 -12.80
N LEU A 523 -21.47 12.21 -13.66
CA LEU A 523 -21.50 11.41 -14.90
C LEU A 523 -20.46 11.89 -15.94
N GLN A 524 -20.09 13.17 -15.93
CA GLN A 524 -18.97 13.69 -16.73
C GLN A 524 -17.62 13.23 -16.15
N THR A 525 -17.47 13.20 -14.83
CA THR A 525 -16.29 12.66 -14.14
C THR A 525 -16.17 11.14 -14.30
N VAL A 526 -17.28 10.38 -14.33
CA VAL A 526 -17.27 8.93 -14.63
C VAL A 526 -16.79 8.68 -16.07
N ASN A 527 -17.23 9.49 -17.04
CA ASN A 527 -16.72 9.43 -18.41
C ASN A 527 -15.25 9.85 -18.53
N PHE A 528 -14.78 10.73 -17.65
CA PHE A 528 -13.38 11.11 -17.55
C PHE A 528 -12.54 10.01 -16.89
N CYS A 529 -13.04 9.36 -15.82
CA CYS A 529 -12.44 8.20 -15.18
C CYS A 529 -12.34 6.98 -16.11
N ALA A 530 -13.35 6.75 -16.96
CA ALA A 530 -13.31 5.72 -18.00
C ALA A 530 -12.27 6.02 -19.11
N ARG A 531 -11.81 7.27 -19.21
CA ARG A 531 -10.73 7.73 -20.12
C ARG A 531 -9.47 8.10 -19.36
N TRP A 532 -9.47 7.93 -18.03
CA TRP A 532 -8.29 8.15 -17.22
C TRP A 532 -7.31 7.09 -17.69
N PRO A 533 -6.13 7.49 -18.18
CA PRO A 533 -5.25 6.56 -18.86
C PRO A 533 -5.05 5.30 -18.04
N SER A 534 -5.29 4.13 -18.64
CA SER A 534 -4.91 2.82 -18.08
C SER A 534 -3.38 2.64 -18.00
N THR A 535 -2.64 3.66 -18.42
CA THR A 535 -1.19 3.78 -18.44
C THR A 535 -0.82 5.23 -18.17
N TYR A 536 0.12 5.48 -17.26
CA TYR A 536 0.68 6.81 -16.94
C TYR A 536 0.83 7.74 -18.16
N PRO A 537 0.50 9.05 -18.07
CA PRO A 537 0.94 10.00 -19.09
C PRO A 537 2.46 10.02 -19.13
N THR A 538 3.01 9.41 -20.19
CA THR A 538 4.43 9.47 -20.50
C THR A 538 4.81 10.88 -20.90
N ALA A 539 5.87 11.45 -20.30
CA ALA A 539 6.55 12.61 -20.88
C ALA A 539 6.92 12.29 -22.35
N PRO A 540 6.76 13.24 -23.30
CA PRO A 540 7.14 13.01 -24.69
C PRO A 540 8.64 12.70 -24.82
N ALA A 541 8.92 11.80 -25.77
CA ALA A 541 10.22 11.13 -25.99
C ALA A 541 11.38 12.07 -26.34
#